data_AF-A0A952BPS5-F1
#
_entry.id   AF-A0A952BPS5-F1
#
_cell.length_a   1.000
_cell.length_b   1.000
_cell.length_c   1.000
_cell.angle_alpha   90.00
_cell.angle_beta   90.00
_cell.angle_gamma   90.00
#
_symmetry.space_group_name_H-M   'P 1'
#
loop_
_entity.id
_entity.type
_entity.pdbx_description
1 polymer ?
#
loop_
_entity_poly.entity_id
_entity_poly.type
_entity_poly.pdbx_seq_one_letter_code
_entity_poly.pdbx_strand_id
1 'polypeptide(L)' 'MENLSVKPPLSNLQAELLKLFSMNLPEEVLIDLKKVIAVFLLERARDKADAIWDEKRFNSDWLNQIQG' A
#
# COMPACT_ATOMS: atom_id res chain seq x y z
N MET A 1 2.30 35.20 11.54
CA MET A 1 3.46 34.40 11.13
C MET A 1 3.03 32.95 11.24
N GLU A 2 2.85 32.25 10.12
CA GLU A 2 2.52 30.83 10.15
C GLU A 2 3.76 30.05 10.63
N ASN A 3 3.60 29.30 11.72
CA ASN A 3 4.62 28.38 12.19
C ASN A 3 4.70 27.20 11.22
N LEU A 4 5.67 27.26 10.29
CA LEU A 4 6.05 26.13 9.46
C LEU A 4 6.76 25.10 10.34
N SER A 5 5.99 24.25 11.01
CA SER A 5 6.51 23.04 11.62
C SER A 5 7.07 22.15 10.51
N VAL A 6 8.39 22.22 10.29
CA VAL A 6 9.10 21.32 9.38
C VAL A 6 8.97 19.93 9.97
N LYS A 7 8.01 19.16 9.47
CA LYS A 7 7.99 17.72 9.73
C LYS A 7 9.27 17.17 9.09
N PRO A 8 10.17 16.53 9.86
CA PRO A 8 11.36 15.92 9.29
C PRO A 8 10.97 15.03 8.11
N PRO A 9 11.77 14.98 7.04
CA PRO A 9 11.30 14.55 5.72
C PRO A 9 10.83 13.08 5.69
N LEU A 10 11.18 12.30 6.71
CA LEU A 10 10.84 10.90 6.87
C LEU A 10 10.50 10.59 8.33
N SER A 11 9.53 9.71 8.54
CA SER A 11 9.34 9.03 9.81
C SER A 11 10.51 8.09 10.12
N ASN A 12 10.67 7.71 11.38
CA ASN A 12 11.70 6.76 11.82
C ASN A 12 11.66 5.45 11.03
N LEU A 13 10.46 4.92 10.76
CA LEU A 13 10.28 3.70 9.96
C LEU A 13 10.72 3.90 8.51
N GLN A 14 10.38 5.03 7.89
CA GLN A 14 10.84 5.34 6.53
C GLN A 14 12.36 5.46 6.46
N ALA A 15 13.00 6.08 7.46
CA ALA A 15 14.45 6.17 7.54
C ALA A 15 15.11 4.80 7.75
N GLU A 16 14.49 3.89 8.51
CA GLU A 16 14.99 2.53 8.72
C GLU A 16 14.89 1.68 7.45
N LEU A 17 13.78 1.77 6.71
CA LEU A 17 13.64 1.10 5.41
C LEU A 17 14.72 1.57 4.41
N LEU A 18 15.12 2.85 4.47
CA LEU A 18 16.20 3.35 3.62
C LEU A 18 17.57 2.73 3.92
N LYS A 19 17.81 2.24 5.14
CA LYS A 19 19.07 1.57 5.49
C LYS A 19 19.27 0.29 4.68
N LEU A 20 18.20 -0.38 4.25
CA LEU A 20 18.27 -1.58 3.41
C LEU A 20 19.04 -1.34 2.11
N PHE A 21 18.91 -0.16 1.50
CA PHE A 21 19.65 0.20 0.28
C PHE A 21 21.16 0.35 0.52
N SER A 22 21.58 0.62 1.75
CA SER A 22 23.01 0.75 2.10
C SER A 22 23.69 -0.59 2.42
N MET A 23 22.93 -1.69 2.53
CA MET A 23 23.43 -2.97 3.06
C MET A 23 24.19 -3.85 2.04
N ASN A 24 24.50 -3.34 0.84
CA ASN A 24 25.15 -4.08 -0.27
C ASN A 24 24.59 -5.51 -0.42
N LEU A 25 23.26 -5.62 -0.42
CA LEU A 25 22.56 -6.90 -0.47
C LEU A 25 22.75 -7.56 -1.85
N PRO A 26 22.88 -8.90 -1.91
CA PRO A 26 22.86 -9.62 -3.17
C PRO A 26 21.56 -9.35 -3.95
N GLU A 27 21.65 -9.29 -5.28
CA GLU A 27 20.51 -9.02 -6.17
C GLU A 27 19.33 -9.99 -5.92
N GLU A 28 19.62 -11.26 -5.66
CA GLU A 28 18.62 -12.28 -5.32
C GLU A 28 17.79 -11.92 -4.09
N VAL A 29 18.42 -11.34 -3.06
CA VAL A 29 17.74 -10.90 -1.84
C VAL A 29 16.86 -9.68 -2.13
N LEU A 30 17.33 -8.76 -2.98
CA LEU A 30 16.54 -7.60 -3.41
C LEU A 30 15.31 -8.02 -4.22
N ILE A 31 15.45 -9.03 -5.07
CA ILE A 31 14.34 -9.62 -5.83
C ILE A 31 13.31 -10.23 -4.87
N ASP A 32 13.73 -10.95 -3.84
CA ASP A 32 12.81 -11.54 -2.87
C ASP A 32 12.12 -10.46 -2.01
N LEU A 33 12.85 -9.44 -1.57
CA LEU A 33 12.26 -8.29 -0.87
C LEU A 33 11.21 -7.58 -1.75
N LYS A 34 11.49 -7.40 -3.04
CA LYS A 34 10.54 -6.82 -4.00
C LYS A 34 9.25 -7.65 -4.08
N LYS A 35 9.34 -8.98 -4.08
CA LYS A 35 8.15 -9.85 -4.09
C LYS A 35 7.31 -9.67 -2.82
N VAL A 36 7.94 -9.61 -1.65
CA VAL A 36 7.25 -9.38 -0.37
C VAL A 36 6.48 -8.06 -0.39
N ILE A 37 7.13 -6.97 -0.84
CA ILE A 37 6.48 -5.65 -0.96
C ILE A 37 5.32 -5.70 -1.95
N ALA A 38 5.49 -6.37 -3.09
CA ALA A 38 4.45 -6.48 -4.12
C ALA A 38 3.21 -7.23 -3.61
N VAL A 39 3.39 -8.35 -2.90
CA VAL A 39 2.29 -9.12 -2.29
C VAL A 39 1.55 -8.26 -1.26
N PHE A 40 2.28 -7.62 -0.34
CA PHE A 40 1.69 -6.75 0.67
C PHE A 40 0.86 -5.60 0.06
N LEU A 41 1.37 -4.96 -0.99
CA LEU A 41 0.65 -3.88 -1.67
C LEU A 41 -0.58 -4.39 -2.43
N LEU A 42 -0.49 -5.57 -3.04
CA LEU A 42 -1.61 -6.20 -3.75
C LEU A 42 -2.74 -6.58 -2.79
N GLU A 43 -2.42 -7.21 -1.66
CA GLU A 43 -3.39 -7.57 -0.62
C GLU A 43 -4.09 -6.32 -0.10
N ARG A 44 -3.33 -5.29 0.27
CA ARG A 44 -3.90 -4.03 0.74
C ARG A 44 -4.73 -3.29 -0.31
N ALA A 45 -4.44 -3.48 -1.59
CA ALA A 45 -5.26 -2.94 -2.67
C ALA A 45 -6.59 -3.70 -2.82
N ARG A 46 -6.55 -5.03 -2.68
CA ARG A 46 -7.74 -5.89 -2.67
C ARG A 46 -8.65 -5.57 -1.49
N ASP A 47 -8.11 -5.53 -0.27
CA ASP A 47 -8.90 -5.22 0.93
C ASP A 47 -9.59 -3.86 0.82
N LYS A 48 -8.93 -2.88 0.20
CA LYS A 48 -9.53 -1.57 -0.06
C LYS A 48 -10.62 -1.63 -1.12
N ALA A 49 -10.43 -2.42 -2.18
CA ALA A 49 -11.44 -2.60 -3.21
C ALA A 49 -12.69 -3.29 -2.63
N ASP A 50 -12.50 -4.33 -1.81
CA ASP A 50 -13.56 -5.05 -1.12
C ASP A 50 -14.30 -4.11 -0.14
N ALA A 51 -13.56 -3.32 0.65
CA ALA A 51 -14.17 -2.34 1.55
C ALA A 51 -15.02 -1.29 0.81
N ILE A 52 -14.55 -0.80 -0.35
CA ILE A 52 -15.33 0.13 -1.19
C ILE A 52 -16.56 -0.57 -1.78
N TRP A 53 -16.43 -1.84 -2.16
CA TRP A 53 -17.52 -2.64 -2.70
C TRP A 53 -18.64 -2.85 -1.66
N ASP A 54 -18.24 -3.18 -0.42
CA ASP A 54 -19.14 -3.35 0.72
C ASP A 54 -19.78 -2.01 1.15
N GLU A 55 -19.00 -0.94 1.24
CA GLU A 55 -19.47 0.40 1.63
C GLU A 55 -20.47 0.96 0.62
N LYS A 56 -20.26 0.71 -0.68
CA LYS A 56 -21.19 1.14 -1.73
C LYS A 56 -22.46 0.31 -1.81
N ARG A 57 -22.60 -0.76 -1.01
CA ARG A 57 -23.71 -1.74 -1.10
C ARG A 57 -24.05 -2.05 -2.55
N PHE A 58 -23.07 -2.51 -3.33
CA PHE A 58 -23.39 -3.25 -4.54
C PHE A 58 -23.98 -4.62 -4.14
N ASN A 59 -25.16 -4.57 -3.51
CA ASN A 59 -26.02 -5.70 -3.23
C ASN A 59 -26.39 -6.35 -4.57
N SER A 60 -26.76 -7.63 -4.55
CA SER A 60 -27.48 -8.35 -5.61
C SER A 60 -28.49 -7.48 -6.38
N ASP A 61 -29.13 -6.50 -5.73
CA ASP A 61 -30.03 -5.52 -6.36
C ASP A 61 -29.35 -4.66 -7.45
N TRP A 62 -28.10 -4.23 -7.28
CA TRP A 62 -27.38 -3.48 -8.32
C TRP A 62 -26.96 -4.40 -9.47
N LEU A 63 -26.46 -5.61 -9.17
CA LEU A 63 -26.09 -6.59 -10.19
C LEU A 63 -27.28 -7.01 -11.06
N ASN A 64 -28.48 -7.10 -10.49
CA ASN A 64 -29.71 -7.37 -11.25
C ASN A 64 -30.14 -6.20 -12.15
N GLN A 65 -29.78 -4.96 -11.81
CA GLN A 65 -30.20 -3.76 -12.55
C GLN A 65 -29.37 -3.49 -13.81
N ILE A 66 -28.17 -4.08 -13.92
CA ILE A 66 -27.28 -3.99 -15.09
C ILE A 66 -27.30 -5.24 -15.98
N GLN A 67 -28.02 -6.30 -15.57
CA GLN A 67 -28.26 -7.50 -16.39
C GLN A 67 -29.66 -7.58 -17.00
N GLY A 68 -30.51 -6.57 -16.79
CA GLY A 68 -31.80 -6.38 -17.47
C GLY A 68 -31.72 -5.32 -18.56
#